data_AF-A0A255UFD6-F1
#
_entry.id   AF-A0A255UFD6-F1
#
_cell.length_a   1.000
_cell.length_b   1.000
_cell.length_c   1.000
_cell.angle_alpha   90.00
_cell.angle_beta   90.00
_cell.angle_gamma   90.00
#
_symmetry.space_group_name_H-M   'P 1'
#
loop_
_entity.id
_entity.type
_entity.pdbx_description
1 polymer ?
#
loop_
_entity_poly.entity_id
_entity_poly.type
_entity_poly.pdbx_seq_one_letter_code
_entity_poly.pdbx_strand_id
1 'polypeptide(L)'
;MEDVAACDLSGIWYAVNATLHNNETSFAFDEKCKERGITVIHAINLGKAAFLAVEKPNVYPFSEVMKRETDDFRCSLGKYISQYGMFWQMPVPCEAIRHYSEKSFPQLGIGACIAAGYCVNILANLTEGKEVKYFPKFYLSPSLEEI
;
A
#
# COMPACT_ATOMS: atom_id res chain seq x y z
N MET A 1 19.03 -1.92 13.03
CA MET A 1 18.38 -2.23 11.74
C MET A 1 18.23 -3.73 11.74
N GLU A 2 16.99 -4.24 11.86
CA GLU A 2 16.76 -5.68 11.80
C GLU A 2 17.20 -6.18 10.42
N ASP A 3 17.99 -7.24 10.40
CA ASP A 3 18.48 -7.83 9.16
C ASP A 3 17.33 -8.58 8.50
N VAL A 4 16.76 -7.99 7.43
CA VAL A 4 15.72 -8.63 6.62
C VAL A 4 16.19 -10.00 6.13
N ALA A 5 17.50 -10.22 5.93
CA ALA A 5 18.05 -11.51 5.54
C ALA A 5 17.83 -12.59 6.61
N ALA A 6 17.86 -12.23 7.90
CA ALA A 6 17.66 -13.14 9.02
C ALA A 6 16.18 -13.51 9.29
N CYS A 7 15.22 -12.80 8.69
CA CYS A 7 13.78 -13.05 8.91
C CYS A 7 13.35 -14.40 8.31
N ASP A 8 12.99 -15.39 9.13
CA ASP A 8 12.45 -16.66 8.62
C ASP A 8 11.00 -16.48 8.14
N LEU A 9 10.77 -16.76 6.87
CA LEU A 9 9.46 -16.68 6.21
C LEU A 9 8.89 -18.07 5.88
N SER A 10 9.40 -19.13 6.51
CA SER A 10 8.94 -20.49 6.30
C SER A 10 7.49 -20.66 6.75
N GLY A 11 6.65 -21.22 5.89
CA GLY A 11 5.21 -21.41 6.16
C GLY A 11 4.35 -20.15 6.00
N ILE A 12 4.92 -19.01 5.58
CA ILE A 12 4.18 -17.78 5.30
C ILE A 12 3.70 -17.78 3.85
N TRP A 13 2.41 -17.51 3.63
CA TRP A 13 1.81 -17.36 2.28
C TRP A 13 1.44 -15.91 1.95
N TYR A 14 1.10 -15.13 2.98
CA TYR A 14 0.70 -13.74 2.87
C TYR A 14 1.47 -12.91 3.90
N ALA A 15 1.94 -11.75 3.49
CA ALA A 15 2.62 -10.80 4.36
C ALA A 15 1.91 -9.44 4.33
N VAL A 16 2.04 -8.67 5.41
CA VAL A 16 1.59 -7.28 5.47
C VAL A 16 2.81 -6.40 5.64
N ASN A 17 3.07 -5.52 4.68
CA ASN A 17 4.04 -4.47 4.81
C ASN A 17 3.31 -3.17 5.21
N ALA A 18 3.41 -2.81 6.48
CA ALA A 18 2.83 -1.58 7.05
C ALA A 18 3.89 -0.50 7.29
N THR A 19 5.11 -0.70 6.78
CA THR A 19 6.14 0.33 6.84
C THR A 19 5.82 1.39 5.78
N LEU A 20 6.07 2.66 6.06
CA LEU A 20 5.73 3.79 5.19
C LEU A 20 6.57 3.86 3.89
N HIS A 21 7.10 2.72 3.42
CA HIS A 21 7.90 2.48 2.20
C HIS A 21 8.90 3.59 1.81
N ASN A 22 9.57 4.20 2.79
CA ASN A 22 10.58 5.23 2.53
C ASN A 22 12.00 4.79 2.90
N ASN A 23 12.23 3.49 3.09
CA ASN A 23 13.54 2.96 3.46
C ASN A 23 13.88 1.67 2.71
N GLU A 24 15.18 1.42 2.55
CA GLU A 24 15.73 0.24 1.87
C GLU A 24 15.25 -1.07 2.50
N THR A 25 15.01 -1.08 3.82
CA THR A 25 14.51 -2.25 4.56
C THR A 25 13.14 -2.71 4.06
N SER A 26 12.24 -1.77 3.76
CA SER A 26 10.90 -2.07 3.26
C SER A 26 10.95 -2.75 1.89
N PHE A 27 11.76 -2.23 0.97
CA PHE A 27 11.95 -2.84 -0.34
C PHE A 27 12.65 -4.19 -0.28
N ALA A 28 13.65 -4.33 0.61
CA ALA A 28 14.33 -5.60 0.82
C ALA A 28 13.36 -6.68 1.34
N PHE A 29 12.39 -6.29 2.19
CA PHE A 29 11.34 -7.20 2.66
C PHE A 29 10.43 -7.63 1.50
N ASP A 30 9.98 -6.68 0.68
CA ASP A 30 9.12 -6.96 -0.47
C ASP A 30 9.80 -7.92 -1.48
N GLU A 31 11.08 -7.67 -1.81
CA GLU A 31 11.83 -8.56 -2.71
C GLU A 31 12.02 -9.96 -2.10
N LYS A 32 12.33 -10.06 -0.81
CA LYS A 32 12.43 -11.37 -0.13
C LYS A 32 11.11 -12.14 -0.15
N CYS A 33 9.99 -11.45 0.06
CA CYS A 33 8.66 -12.04 -0.06
C CYS A 33 8.40 -12.54 -1.49
N LYS A 34 8.71 -11.71 -2.49
CA LYS A 34 8.54 -12.03 -3.91
C LYS A 34 9.38 -13.24 -4.35
N GLU A 35 10.64 -13.33 -3.93
CA GLU A 35 11.51 -14.50 -4.18
C GLU A 35 10.93 -15.81 -3.63
N ARG A 36 10.16 -15.73 -2.54
CA ARG A 36 9.48 -16.88 -1.92
C ARG A 36 8.05 -17.10 -2.41
N GLY A 37 7.58 -16.33 -3.40
CA GLY A 37 6.21 -16.43 -3.91
C GLY A 37 5.14 -15.95 -2.92
N ILE A 38 5.51 -15.13 -1.94
CA ILE A 38 4.61 -14.60 -0.93
C ILE A 38 3.89 -13.37 -1.51
N THR A 39 2.56 -13.34 -1.35
CA THR A 39 1.76 -12.16 -1.72
C THR A 39 1.82 -11.13 -0.59
N VAL A 40 2.11 -9.89 -0.93
CA VAL A 40 2.32 -8.80 0.05
C VAL A 40 1.13 -7.84 0.01
N ILE A 41 0.63 -7.46 1.17
CA ILE A 41 -0.35 -6.40 1.35
C ILE A 41 0.38 -5.15 1.84
N HIS A 42 0.48 -4.14 0.99
CA HIS A 42 1.01 -2.83 1.36
C HIS A 42 -0.10 -2.03 2.04
N ALA A 43 0.11 -1.64 3.30
CA ALA A 43 -0.89 -0.94 4.10
C ALA A 43 -0.38 0.45 4.49
N ILE A 44 -1.07 1.49 4.02
CA ILE A 44 -0.60 2.87 4.13
C ILE A 44 -1.64 3.70 4.85
N ASN A 45 -1.25 4.25 5.99
CA ASN A 45 -2.06 5.19 6.74
C ASN A 45 -1.96 6.59 6.11
N LEU A 46 -3.12 7.12 5.73
CA LEU A 46 -3.31 8.44 5.12
C LEU A 46 -3.97 9.42 6.12
N GLY A 47 -3.78 9.21 7.42
CA GLY A 47 -4.35 10.00 8.50
C GLY A 47 -5.77 9.61 8.83
N LYS A 48 -6.75 10.21 8.17
CA LYS A 48 -8.17 9.86 8.31
C LYS A 48 -8.64 8.77 7.33
N ALA A 49 -7.77 8.39 6.41
CA ALA A 49 -7.99 7.35 5.42
C ALA A 49 -6.87 6.30 5.45
N ALA A 50 -7.05 5.23 4.67
CA ALA A 50 -6.05 4.22 4.38
C ALA A 50 -6.06 3.85 2.90
N PHE A 51 -4.87 3.52 2.39
CA PHE A 51 -4.66 2.93 1.08
C PHE A 51 -4.08 1.52 1.27
N LEU A 52 -4.56 0.56 0.49
CA LEU A 52 -3.99 -0.78 0.44
C LEU A 52 -3.81 -1.29 -0.98
N ALA A 53 -2.66 -1.91 -1.24
CA ALA A 53 -2.37 -2.60 -2.49
C ALA A 53 -1.96 -4.06 -2.20
N VAL A 54 -2.51 -5.00 -2.97
CA VAL A 54 -2.16 -6.42 -2.86
C VAL A 54 -1.22 -6.77 -4.02
N GLU A 55 0.06 -6.97 -3.72
CA GLU A 55 1.07 -7.33 -4.69
C GLU A 55 1.22 -8.85 -4.78
N LYS A 56 1.03 -9.39 -6.00
CA LYS A 56 1.38 -10.77 -6.32
C LYS A 56 2.85 -10.86 -6.71
N PRO A 57 3.53 -11.96 -6.38
CA PRO A 57 4.86 -12.22 -6.91
C PRO A 57 4.84 -12.21 -8.45
N ASN A 58 5.82 -11.55 -9.07
CA ASN A 58 6.11 -11.57 -10.51
C ASN A 58 5.06 -10.95 -11.46
N VAL A 59 4.16 -10.09 -10.98
CA VAL A 59 3.20 -9.39 -11.86
C VAL A 59 3.66 -7.96 -12.18
N TYR A 60 3.37 -7.03 -11.27
CA TYR A 60 3.74 -5.62 -11.41
C TYR A 60 4.09 -5.13 -10.00
N PRO A 61 5.35 -4.74 -9.74
CA PRO A 61 5.77 -4.47 -8.38
C PRO A 61 5.28 -3.10 -7.91
N PHE A 62 4.88 -3.01 -6.65
CA PHE A 62 4.44 -1.77 -6.03
C PHE A 62 5.56 -0.72 -6.01
N SER A 63 6.83 -1.16 -6.02
CA SER A 63 8.01 -0.30 -6.18
C SER A 63 8.01 0.51 -7.48
N GLU A 64 7.24 0.15 -8.51
CA GLU A 64 7.09 1.00 -9.71
C GLU A 64 6.40 2.34 -9.42
N VAL A 65 5.58 2.42 -8.36
CA VAL A 65 5.04 3.70 -7.87
C VAL A 65 6.18 4.62 -7.41
N MET A 66 7.31 4.04 -6.99
CA MET A 66 8.47 4.73 -6.40
C MET A 66 9.52 5.17 -7.41
N LYS A 67 9.63 4.48 -8.54
CA LYS A 67 10.71 4.69 -9.53
C LYS A 67 10.61 6.02 -10.30
N ARG A 68 9.56 6.81 -10.07
CA ARG A 68 9.45 8.17 -10.63
C ARG A 68 10.24 9.13 -9.73
N GLU A 69 11.47 9.38 -10.18
CA GLU A 69 12.59 10.06 -9.50
C GLU A 69 12.24 11.28 -8.62
N THR A 70 12.99 11.43 -7.53
CA THR A 70 13.14 12.61 -6.63
C THR A 70 12.00 13.00 -5.69
N ASP A 71 10.79 12.48 -5.86
CA ASP A 71 9.65 12.83 -5.00
C ASP A 71 9.51 11.93 -3.75
N ASP A 72 9.05 12.48 -2.62
CA ASP A 72 8.66 11.70 -1.43
C ASP A 72 7.64 10.63 -1.85
N PHE A 73 7.75 9.40 -1.30
CA PHE A 73 6.84 8.28 -1.59
C PHE A 73 5.37 8.71 -1.56
N ARG A 74 5.02 9.51 -0.56
CA ARG A 74 3.66 10.04 -0.37
C ARG A 74 3.22 10.86 -1.57
N CYS A 75 4.12 11.65 -2.16
CA CYS A 75 3.87 12.41 -3.37
C CYS A 75 3.61 11.51 -4.57
N SER A 76 4.48 10.52 -4.78
CA SER A 76 4.32 9.57 -5.88
C SER A 76 3.05 8.73 -5.76
N LEU A 77 2.71 8.29 -4.54
CA LEU A 77 1.46 7.58 -4.26
C LEU A 77 0.24 8.47 -4.50
N GLY A 78 0.27 9.73 -4.06
CA GLY A 78 -0.81 10.68 -4.31
C GLY A 78 -1.04 10.91 -5.81
N LYS A 79 0.04 11.13 -6.57
CA LYS A 79 -0.02 11.24 -8.04
C LYS A 79 -0.61 9.98 -8.66
N TYR A 80 -0.20 8.80 -8.21
CA TYR A 80 -0.72 7.53 -8.69
C TYR A 80 -2.23 7.39 -8.45
N ILE A 81 -2.70 7.63 -7.22
CA ILE A 81 -4.13 7.51 -6.88
C ILE A 81 -4.96 8.53 -7.69
N SER A 82 -4.47 9.77 -7.83
CA SER A 82 -5.15 10.82 -8.62
C SER A 82 -5.23 10.46 -10.10
N GLN A 83 -4.12 10.02 -10.71
CA GLN A 83 -4.08 9.60 -12.12
C GLN A 83 -5.00 8.40 -12.37
N TYR A 84 -4.98 7.41 -11.48
CA TYR A 84 -5.89 6.27 -11.55
C TYR A 84 -7.35 6.70 -11.43
N GLY A 85 -7.68 7.58 -10.48
CA GLY A 85 -9.02 8.10 -10.29
C GLY A 85 -9.55 8.85 -11.51
N MET A 86 -8.73 9.71 -12.11
CA MET A 86 -9.07 10.42 -13.36
C MET A 86 -9.30 9.46 -14.52
N PHE A 87 -8.40 8.47 -14.70
CA PHE A 87 -8.50 7.49 -15.79
C PHE A 87 -9.78 6.66 -15.69
N TRP A 88 -10.18 6.24 -14.48
CA TRP A 88 -11.37 5.42 -14.24
C TRP A 88 -12.62 6.23 -13.88
N GLN A 89 -12.58 7.56 -13.99
CA GLN A 89 -13.67 8.47 -13.61
C GLN A 89 -14.24 8.19 -12.21
N MET A 90 -13.37 7.80 -11.27
CA MET A 90 -13.76 7.53 -9.90
C MET A 90 -13.99 8.85 -9.15
N PRO A 91 -14.95 8.90 -8.20
CA PRO A 91 -15.16 10.06 -7.34
C PRO A 91 -14.07 10.12 -6.26
N VAL A 92 -12.82 10.29 -6.68
CA VAL A 92 -11.68 10.44 -5.79
C VAL A 92 -11.47 11.93 -5.56
N PRO A 93 -11.45 12.43 -4.31
CA PRO A 93 -11.20 13.85 -4.04
C PRO A 93 -9.75 14.19 -4.40
N CYS A 94 -9.55 14.54 -5.67
CA CYS A 94 -8.25 14.77 -6.28
C CYS A 94 -7.50 15.92 -5.60
N GLU A 95 -8.21 16.91 -5.05
CA GLU A 95 -7.59 18.01 -4.32
C GLU A 95 -7.00 17.57 -2.97
N ALA A 96 -7.71 16.74 -2.20
CA ALA A 96 -7.19 16.19 -0.94
C ALA A 96 -5.96 15.29 -1.17
N ILE A 97 -5.98 14.51 -2.26
CA ILE A 97 -4.85 13.67 -2.66
C ILE A 97 -3.70 14.49 -3.25
N ARG A 98 -3.98 15.61 -3.91
CA ARG A 98 -2.94 16.55 -4.33
C ARG A 98 -2.28 17.21 -3.11
N HIS A 99 -3.07 17.57 -2.09
CA HIS A 99 -2.55 18.09 -0.83
C HIS A 99 -1.66 17.07 -0.10
N TYR A 100 -2.05 15.78 -0.10
CA TYR A 100 -1.20 14.68 0.36
C TYR A 100 0.17 14.67 -0.32
N SER A 101 0.18 14.88 -1.63
CA SER A 101 1.39 14.91 -2.45
C SER A 101 2.24 16.16 -2.29
N GLU A 102 1.81 17.14 -1.48
CA GLU A 102 2.55 18.38 -1.27
C GLU A 102 2.99 18.53 0.20
N LYS A 103 2.23 18.01 1.18
CA LYS A 103 2.48 18.25 2.61
C LYS A 103 2.57 17.03 3.52
N SER A 104 2.34 15.81 3.00
CA SER A 104 2.38 14.56 3.76
C SER A 104 1.27 14.46 4.84
N PHE A 105 0.50 13.36 4.90
CA PHE A 105 -0.59 13.24 5.89
C PHE A 105 -0.12 12.89 7.31
N PRO A 106 -0.82 13.38 8.34
CA PRO A 106 -0.56 12.99 9.73
C PRO A 106 -0.82 11.49 9.90
N GLN A 107 0.03 10.79 10.65
CA GLN A 107 -0.14 9.35 10.94
C GLN A 107 -1.07 9.16 12.14
N LEU A 108 -2.38 9.33 11.91
CA LEU A 108 -3.38 9.27 12.98
C LEU A 108 -3.78 7.83 13.29
N GLY A 109 -4.18 7.56 14.53
CA GLY A 109 -4.63 6.24 14.96
C GLY A 109 -5.86 5.74 14.19
N ILE A 110 -6.73 6.65 13.73
CA ILE A 110 -7.94 6.28 12.96
C ILE A 110 -7.58 5.63 11.62
N GLY A 111 -6.66 6.19 10.84
CA GLY A 111 -6.19 5.60 9.59
C GLY A 111 -5.47 4.29 9.79
N ALA A 112 -4.74 4.13 10.90
CA ALA A 112 -4.12 2.85 11.27
C ALA A 112 -5.18 1.76 11.56
N CYS A 113 -6.23 2.08 12.32
CA CYS A 113 -7.34 1.16 12.58
C CYS A 113 -8.08 0.77 11.29
N ILE A 114 -8.32 1.73 10.39
CA ILE A 114 -8.93 1.45 9.09
C ILE A 114 -8.04 0.52 8.26
N ALA A 115 -6.74 0.83 8.15
CA ALA A 115 -5.78 0.01 7.41
C ALA A 115 -5.76 -1.44 7.95
N ALA A 116 -5.69 -1.60 9.28
CA ALA A 116 -5.72 -2.91 9.93
C ALA A 116 -7.01 -3.70 9.61
N GLY A 117 -8.17 -3.03 9.66
CA GLY A 117 -9.46 -3.66 9.31
C GLY A 117 -9.50 -4.16 7.86
N TYR A 118 -9.00 -3.35 6.91
CA TYR A 118 -8.86 -3.78 5.52
C TYR A 118 -7.88 -4.94 5.37
N CYS A 119 -6.72 -4.91 6.05
CA CYS A 119 -5.74 -6.00 6.02
C CYS A 119 -6.37 -7.33 6.44
N VAL A 120 -7.07 -7.36 7.57
CA VAL A 120 -7.71 -8.59 8.08
C VAL A 120 -8.76 -9.11 7.08
N ASN A 121 -9.58 -8.23 6.50
CA ASN A 121 -10.57 -8.63 5.52
C ASN A 121 -9.94 -9.17 4.21
N ILE A 122 -8.86 -8.54 3.73
CA ILE A 122 -8.12 -9.00 2.56
C ILE A 122 -7.49 -10.37 2.84
N LEU A 123 -6.84 -10.53 4.01
CA LEU A 123 -6.25 -11.81 4.43
C LEU A 123 -7.30 -12.92 4.50
N ALA A 124 -8.46 -12.65 5.12
CA ALA A 124 -9.56 -13.62 5.17
C ALA A 124 -10.02 -14.03 3.75
N ASN A 125 -10.23 -13.05 2.86
CA ASN A 125 -10.62 -13.33 1.48
C ASN A 125 -9.55 -14.13 0.72
N LEU A 126 -8.27 -13.80 0.90
CA LEU A 126 -7.15 -14.56 0.32
C LEU A 126 -7.15 -16.01 0.80
N THR A 127 -7.30 -16.24 2.10
CA THR A 127 -7.31 -17.60 2.69
C THR A 127 -8.52 -18.43 2.25
N GLU A 128 -9.66 -17.78 1.99
CA GLU A 128 -10.88 -18.43 1.51
C GLU A 128 -10.94 -18.56 -0.02
N GLY A 129 -9.91 -18.11 -0.74
CA GLY A 129 -9.89 -18.12 -2.22
C GLY A 129 -10.91 -17.16 -2.86
N LYS A 130 -11.38 -16.17 -2.11
CA LYS A 130 -12.28 -15.12 -2.59
C LYS A 130 -11.53 -14.08 -3.42
N GLU A 131 -12.27 -13.33 -4.22
CA GLU A 131 -11.70 -12.27 -5.05
C GLU A 131 -11.12 -11.13 -4.21
N VAL A 132 -9.91 -10.70 -4.56
CA VAL A 132 -9.27 -9.49 -4.03
C VAL A 132 -8.72 -8.64 -5.17
N LYS A 133 -8.61 -7.34 -4.94
CA LYS A 133 -8.00 -6.40 -5.90
C LYS A 133 -6.49 -6.51 -5.80
N TYR A 134 -5.89 -7.13 -6.82
CA TYR A 134 -4.44 -7.13 -6.99
C TYR A 134 -3.98 -5.84 -7.66
N PHE A 135 -2.81 -5.36 -7.24
CA PHE A 135 -2.14 -4.22 -7.85
C PHE A 135 -1.97 -4.46 -9.37
N PRO A 136 -2.29 -3.48 -10.25
CA PRO A 136 -2.46 -2.04 -10.00
C PRO A 136 -3.86 -1.60 -9.54
N LYS A 137 -4.79 -2.51 -9.22
CA LYS A 137 -6.00 -2.12 -8.49
C LYS A 137 -5.69 -1.99 -7.00
N PHE A 138 -6.40 -1.10 -6.32
CA PHE A 138 -6.17 -0.85 -4.89
C PHE A 138 -7.49 -0.67 -4.12
N TYR A 139 -7.36 -0.69 -2.80
CA TYR A 139 -8.38 -0.29 -1.85
C TYR A 139 -8.05 1.10 -1.33
N LEU A 140 -9.06 1.96 -1.27
CA LEU A 140 -8.96 3.29 -0.70
C LEU A 140 -10.20 3.50 0.17
N SER A 141 -9.99 3.85 1.44
CA SER A 141 -11.11 4.09 2.35
C SER A 141 -11.77 5.45 2.08
N PRO A 142 -13.09 5.62 2.31
CA PRO A 142 -13.86 6.78 1.83
C PRO A 142 -13.54 8.16 2.48
N SER A 143 -12.88 8.23 3.64
CA SER A 143 -12.75 9.49 4.40
C SER A 143 -11.53 10.34 4.00
N LEU A 144 -11.55 10.90 2.79
CA LEU A 144 -10.59 11.93 2.35
C LEU A 144 -11.18 13.36 2.41
N GLU A 145 -12.50 13.51 2.58
CA GLU A 145 -13.23 14.80 2.54
C GLU A 145 -13.03 15.70 3.77
N GLU A 146 -12.45 15.20 4.86
CA GLU A 146 -12.17 15.98 6.08
C GLU A 146 -10.67 16.14 6.37
N ILE A 147 -9.83 16.22 5.32
CA ILE A 147 -8.39 16.47 5.48
C ILE A 147 -8.01 17.88 5.03
#